data_AF-A0A0G4K4L8-F1
#
_entry.id   AF-A0A0G4K4L8-F1
#
_cell.length_a   1.000
_cell.length_b   1.000
_cell.length_c   1.000
_cell.angle_alpha   90.00
_cell.angle_beta   90.00
_cell.angle_gamma   90.00
#
_symmetry.space_group_name_H-M   'P 1'
#
loop_
_entity.id
_entity.type
_entity.pdbx_description
1 polymer ?
#
loop_
_entity_poly.entity_id
_entity_poly.type
_entity_poly.pdbx_seq_one_letter_code
_entity_poly.pdbx_strand_id
1 'polypeptide(L)'
;MLKKLFLFWLFLLSLFVLSCNNGALKPDVYSKEEIDKKYPYWQVGIDSFEIDSNVDKYTTITVDEKKYMLVCMALIRVAVNSEEFVNRVKAADSQLGSSVNDSYNGHNLKVGDKYDAQRVIDCVRSVKYDFGYKKRVGVAAGTGVGPVGKSRYLRYGLQPDNEIPIGEWIGFSTGNWGSLNDVLFGNYFTYMQSQTYATVAGLMFHEHMHNIGFHHVGQYAVPYTLQDVVTGILNEILWNPTWGPALKNKYEKQVNELIAYYLTEYKHLLNEDTVFDPSTK
;
A
#
# COMPACT_ATOMS: atom_id res chain seq x y z
N MET A 1 -34.03 -50.01 1.13
CA MET A 1 -33.51 -48.73 0.59
C MET A 1 -33.05 -47.73 1.66
N LEU A 2 -33.46 -47.85 2.94
CA LEU A 2 -33.04 -46.92 4.01
C LEU A 2 -31.53 -46.88 4.31
N LYS A 3 -30.79 -48.00 4.16
CA LYS A 3 -29.34 -48.02 4.46
C LYS A 3 -28.49 -47.16 3.53
N LYS A 4 -28.94 -46.89 2.29
CA LYS A 4 -28.21 -46.02 1.34
C LYS A 4 -28.46 -44.53 1.57
N LEU A 5 -29.64 -44.15 2.09
CA LEU A 5 -29.92 -42.76 2.45
C LEU A 5 -29.13 -42.30 3.69
N PHE A 6 -28.90 -43.20 4.65
CA PHE A 6 -28.17 -42.88 5.89
C PHE A 6 -26.69 -42.56 5.62
N LEU A 7 -26.05 -43.29 4.69
CA LEU A 7 -24.68 -43.03 4.26
C LEU A 7 -24.54 -41.72 3.46
N PHE A 8 -25.56 -41.34 2.69
CA PHE A 8 -25.56 -40.07 1.96
C PHE A 8 -25.70 -38.87 2.90
N TRP A 9 -26.50 -39.01 3.96
CA TRP A 9 -26.63 -38.00 5.02
C TRP A 9 -25.36 -37.86 5.87
N LEU A 10 -24.68 -38.96 6.19
CA LEU A 10 -23.38 -38.93 6.87
C LEU A 10 -22.28 -38.28 6.01
N PHE A 11 -22.30 -38.49 4.69
CA PHE A 11 -21.36 -37.84 3.77
C PHE A 11 -21.64 -36.33 3.64
N LEU A 12 -22.91 -35.92 3.57
CA LEU A 12 -23.30 -34.51 3.57
C LEU A 12 -22.96 -33.81 4.90
N LEU A 13 -23.18 -34.46 6.04
CA LEU A 13 -22.77 -33.93 7.35
C LEU A 13 -21.24 -33.82 7.48
N SER A 14 -20.46 -34.74 6.89
CA SER A 14 -18.99 -34.63 6.87
C SER A 14 -18.48 -33.44 6.04
N LEU A 15 -19.25 -33.00 5.02
CA LEU A 15 -18.93 -31.80 4.25
C LEU A 15 -19.21 -30.49 5.02
N PHE A 16 -20.19 -30.51 5.95
CA PHE A 16 -20.47 -29.35 6.82
C PHE A 16 -19.56 -29.28 8.05
N VAL A 17 -19.09 -30.42 8.59
CA VAL A 17 -18.09 -30.40 9.68
C VAL A 17 -16.71 -29.92 9.18
N LEU A 18 -16.43 -30.07 7.88
CA LEU A 18 -15.25 -29.47 7.23
C LEU A 18 -15.44 -27.99 6.85
N SER A 19 -16.65 -27.43 6.91
CA SER A 19 -16.90 -26.00 6.70
C SER A 19 -16.82 -25.16 7.99
N CYS A 20 -16.49 -25.79 9.12
CA CYS A 20 -16.04 -25.12 10.34
C CYS A 20 -14.52 -25.21 10.52
N ASN A 21 -13.75 -25.19 9.43
CA ASN A 21 -12.42 -24.62 9.53
C ASN A 21 -12.59 -23.10 9.53
N ASN A 22 -12.60 -22.53 10.73
CA ASN A 22 -11.86 -21.28 10.94
C ASN A 22 -10.55 -21.49 10.18
N GLY A 23 -10.34 -20.72 9.10
CA GLY A 23 -9.07 -20.65 8.41
C GLY A 23 -8.04 -20.16 9.42
N ALA A 24 -7.55 -21.07 10.26
CA ALA A 24 -6.29 -20.93 10.93
C ALA A 24 -5.29 -20.92 9.78
N LEU A 25 -5.04 -19.71 9.26
CA LEU A 25 -3.90 -19.39 8.43
C LEU A 25 -2.73 -20.13 9.08
N LYS A 26 -2.16 -21.12 8.38
CA LYS A 26 -1.04 -21.87 8.91
C LYS A 26 0.04 -20.84 9.26
N PRO A 27 0.43 -20.68 10.55
CA PRO A 27 1.25 -19.57 10.99
C PRO A 27 2.55 -19.41 10.19
N ASP A 28 3.10 -20.55 9.75
CA ASP A 28 4.38 -20.60 9.06
C ASP A 28 4.32 -20.08 7.61
N VAL A 29 3.18 -20.24 6.92
CA VAL A 29 2.99 -19.91 5.48
C VAL A 29 3.00 -18.39 5.20
N TYR A 30 2.82 -17.59 6.24
CA TYR A 30 2.86 -16.13 6.16
C TYR A 30 3.96 -15.55 7.05
N SER A 31 5.02 -16.32 7.31
CA SER A 31 6.18 -15.76 8.00
C SER A 31 6.79 -14.62 7.17
N LYS A 32 7.30 -13.60 7.85
CA LYS A 32 7.96 -12.45 7.23
C LYS A 32 9.08 -12.88 6.27
N GLU A 33 9.87 -13.89 6.66
CA GLU A 33 10.96 -14.42 5.83
C GLU A 33 10.46 -15.02 4.50
N GLU A 34 9.43 -15.87 4.54
CA GLU A 34 8.87 -16.48 3.31
C GLU A 34 8.23 -15.42 2.40
N ILE A 35 7.50 -14.48 2.98
CA ILE A 35 6.86 -13.39 2.25
C ILE A 35 7.89 -12.45 1.63
N ASP A 36 8.94 -12.06 2.37
CA ASP A 36 10.02 -11.22 1.87
C ASP A 36 10.83 -11.91 0.78
N LYS A 37 11.00 -13.24 0.85
CA LYS A 37 11.64 -14.01 -0.23
C LYS A 37 10.80 -14.02 -1.51
N LYS A 38 9.47 -14.16 -1.37
CA LYS A 38 8.54 -14.26 -2.51
C LYS A 38 8.22 -12.92 -3.15
N TYR A 39 8.15 -11.86 -2.33
CA TYR A 39 7.82 -10.50 -2.72
C TYR A 39 8.95 -9.56 -2.24
N PRO A 40 10.14 -9.62 -2.87
CA PRO A 40 11.35 -9.00 -2.33
C PRO A 40 11.33 -7.47 -2.36
N TYR A 41 10.49 -6.86 -3.19
CA TYR A 41 10.44 -5.41 -3.34
C TYR A 41 9.38 -4.79 -2.43
N TRP A 42 9.60 -3.53 -2.04
CA TRP A 42 8.67 -2.75 -1.21
C TRP A 42 8.38 -3.43 0.13
N GLN A 43 9.42 -3.57 0.96
CA GLN A 43 9.31 -4.12 2.31
C GLN A 43 8.94 -3.03 3.31
N VAL A 44 7.87 -2.29 2.99
CA VAL A 44 7.33 -1.23 3.86
C VAL A 44 6.35 -1.86 4.85
N GLY A 45 6.59 -1.62 6.14
CA GLY A 45 5.73 -2.05 7.24
C GLY A 45 5.12 -0.87 7.99
N ILE A 46 4.29 -1.16 8.99
CA ILE A 46 3.63 -0.14 9.82
C ILE A 46 4.06 -0.32 11.27
N ASP A 47 4.54 0.76 11.88
CA ASP A 47 4.94 0.78 13.29
C ASP A 47 3.75 1.14 14.19
N SER A 48 2.96 2.14 13.77
CA SER A 48 1.91 2.70 14.61
C SER A 48 0.71 3.25 13.82
N PHE A 49 -0.44 3.33 14.50
CA PHE A 49 -1.62 4.10 14.07
C PHE A 49 -1.88 5.19 15.10
N GLU A 50 -1.66 6.44 14.71
CA GLU A 50 -1.63 7.60 15.59
C GLU A 50 -2.62 8.68 15.15
N ILE A 51 -3.15 9.43 16.10
CA ILE A 51 -3.91 10.65 15.82
C ILE A 51 -2.95 11.84 15.97
N ASP A 52 -2.94 12.74 14.98
CA ASP A 52 -2.06 13.90 14.97
C ASP A 52 -2.24 14.75 16.24
N SER A 53 -1.14 15.19 16.84
CA SER A 53 -1.15 15.92 18.12
C SER A 53 -1.89 17.26 18.06
N ASN A 54 -2.07 17.81 16.87
CA ASN A 54 -2.79 19.08 16.64
C ASN A 54 -4.30 18.89 16.49
N VAL A 55 -4.81 17.66 16.61
CA VAL A 55 -6.25 17.39 16.66
C VAL A 55 -6.81 17.89 17.99
N ASP A 56 -7.91 18.64 17.92
CA ASP A 56 -8.59 19.29 19.04
C ASP A 56 -10.00 18.74 19.31
N LYS A 57 -10.49 17.84 18.44
CA LYS A 57 -11.83 17.23 18.53
C LYS A 57 -11.75 15.72 18.64
N TYR A 58 -12.80 15.11 19.21
CA TYR A 58 -12.91 13.66 19.31
C TYR A 58 -12.65 13.00 17.95
N THR A 59 -11.68 12.09 17.91
CA THR A 59 -11.21 11.46 16.67
C THR A 59 -10.86 10.01 16.95
N THR A 60 -11.16 9.13 16.01
CA THR A 60 -10.91 7.69 16.13
C THR A 60 -10.34 7.14 14.83
N ILE A 61 -9.36 6.25 14.94
CA ILE A 61 -8.95 5.33 13.88
C ILE A 61 -9.50 3.96 14.27
N THR A 62 -10.56 3.54 13.59
CA THR A 62 -11.22 2.28 13.92
C THR A 62 -10.38 1.09 13.49
N VAL A 63 -10.58 -0.08 14.11
CA VAL A 63 -9.94 -1.33 13.67
C VAL A 63 -10.20 -1.61 12.18
N ASP A 64 -11.37 -1.27 11.66
CA ASP A 64 -11.70 -1.46 10.25
C ASP A 64 -10.91 -0.50 9.34
N GLU A 65 -10.70 0.75 9.76
CA GLU A 65 -9.82 1.69 9.04
C GLU A 65 -8.37 1.18 9.04
N LYS A 66 -7.88 0.66 10.17
CA LYS A 66 -6.53 0.08 10.26
C LYS A 66 -6.35 -1.08 9.29
N LYS A 67 -7.29 -2.02 9.28
CA LYS A 67 -7.31 -3.15 8.33
C LYS A 67 -7.40 -2.68 6.89
N TYR A 68 -8.20 -1.65 6.60
CA TYR A 68 -8.30 -1.08 5.26
C TYR A 68 -6.94 -0.53 4.78
N MET A 69 -6.22 0.21 5.63
CA MET A 69 -4.87 0.71 5.30
C MET A 69 -3.87 -0.43 5.07
N LEU A 70 -3.94 -1.50 5.88
CA LEU A 70 -3.12 -2.70 5.67
C LEU A 70 -3.43 -3.40 4.33
N VAL A 71 -4.70 -3.44 3.90
CA VAL A 71 -5.08 -3.93 2.57
C VAL A 71 -4.45 -3.05 1.49
N CYS A 72 -4.52 -1.73 1.61
CA CYS A 72 -3.85 -0.82 0.68
C CYS A 72 -2.33 -1.03 0.62
N MET A 73 -1.66 -1.34 1.74
CA MET A 73 -0.23 -1.65 1.77
C MET A 73 0.08 -2.94 1.00
N ALA A 74 -0.73 -3.97 1.18
CA ALA A 74 -0.64 -5.22 0.42
C ALA A 74 -0.75 -4.97 -1.09
N LEU A 75 -1.71 -4.12 -1.49
CA LEU A 75 -1.91 -3.76 -2.91
C LEU A 75 -0.70 -3.05 -3.49
N ILE A 76 -0.13 -2.06 -2.80
CA ILE A 76 1.09 -1.38 -3.26
C ILE A 76 2.21 -2.40 -3.46
N ARG A 77 2.41 -3.31 -2.50
CA ARG A 77 3.47 -4.33 -2.59
C ARG A 77 3.26 -5.25 -3.80
N VAL A 78 2.02 -5.64 -4.12
CA VAL A 78 1.72 -6.38 -5.37
C VAL A 78 2.12 -5.55 -6.59
N ALA A 79 1.67 -4.30 -6.67
CA ALA A 79 1.95 -3.44 -7.82
C ALA A 79 3.46 -3.25 -8.03
N VAL A 80 4.22 -2.92 -6.99
CA VAL A 80 5.67 -2.68 -7.09
C VAL A 80 6.45 -3.95 -7.47
N ASN A 81 5.99 -5.14 -7.03
CA ASN A 81 6.60 -6.42 -7.41
C ASN A 81 6.21 -6.91 -8.83
N SER A 82 5.24 -6.28 -9.49
CA SER A 82 4.77 -6.66 -10.83
C SER A 82 5.76 -6.29 -11.94
N GLU A 83 5.73 -6.99 -13.07
CA GLU A 83 6.50 -6.57 -14.25
C GLU A 83 5.93 -5.29 -14.88
N GLU A 84 4.62 -5.06 -14.73
CA GLU A 84 3.92 -3.88 -15.22
C GLU A 84 4.46 -2.60 -14.60
N PHE A 85 4.89 -2.63 -13.33
CA PHE A 85 5.55 -1.49 -12.70
C PHE A 85 6.83 -1.08 -13.43
N VAL A 86 7.71 -2.03 -13.74
CA VAL A 86 8.97 -1.76 -14.48
C VAL A 86 8.66 -1.16 -15.84
N ASN A 87 7.73 -1.78 -16.57
CA ASN A 87 7.40 -1.38 -17.93
C ASN A 87 6.77 0.02 -17.97
N ARG A 88 5.85 0.31 -17.04
CA ARG A 88 5.16 1.60 -16.99
C ARG A 88 6.04 2.74 -16.49
N VAL A 89 6.94 2.49 -15.52
CA VAL A 89 7.92 3.51 -15.11
C VAL A 89 8.88 3.83 -16.26
N LYS A 90 9.35 2.82 -16.99
CA LYS A 90 10.16 3.05 -18.21
C LYS A 90 9.39 3.80 -19.30
N ALA A 91 8.12 3.51 -19.50
CA ALA A 91 7.27 4.24 -20.45
C ALA A 91 7.04 5.71 -20.04
N ALA A 92 7.15 6.01 -18.74
CA ALA A 92 6.99 7.36 -18.19
C ALA A 92 8.31 8.15 -18.09
N ASP A 93 9.43 7.64 -18.62
CA ASP A 93 10.78 8.21 -18.48
C ASP A 93 10.85 9.72 -18.77
N SER A 94 10.14 10.20 -19.79
CA SER A 94 10.09 11.62 -20.15
C SER A 94 9.52 12.53 -19.05
N GLN A 95 8.74 11.98 -18.13
CA GLN A 95 8.11 12.68 -17.00
C GLN A 95 8.95 12.61 -15.72
N LEU A 96 10.01 11.79 -15.70
CA LEU A 96 10.86 11.59 -14.54
C LEU A 96 11.97 12.66 -14.50
N GLY A 97 11.75 13.71 -13.71
CA GLY A 97 12.74 14.76 -13.51
C GLY A 97 12.72 15.31 -12.09
N SER A 98 13.83 15.89 -11.66
CA SER A 98 13.93 16.48 -10.33
C SER A 98 13.20 17.80 -10.24
N SER A 99 12.45 17.95 -9.16
CA SER A 99 11.72 19.15 -8.77
C SER A 99 12.40 19.93 -7.64
N VAL A 100 13.55 19.44 -7.17
CA VAL A 100 14.29 20.02 -6.05
C VAL A 100 15.79 20.00 -6.29
N ASN A 101 16.51 20.84 -5.56
CA ASN A 101 17.96 20.76 -5.46
C ASN A 101 18.35 19.92 -4.25
N ASP A 102 19.35 19.04 -4.40
CA ASP A 102 19.94 18.26 -3.32
C ASP A 102 21.43 18.03 -3.63
N SER A 103 22.22 17.72 -2.60
CA SER A 103 23.65 17.42 -2.76
C SER A 103 24.11 16.40 -1.72
N TYR A 104 24.99 15.49 -2.14
CA TYR A 104 25.58 14.48 -1.26
C TYR A 104 26.91 13.98 -1.83
N ASN A 105 27.95 13.95 -0.98
CA ASN A 105 29.27 13.41 -1.31
C ASN A 105 29.85 13.89 -2.67
N GLY A 106 29.72 15.19 -2.96
CA GLY A 106 30.19 15.78 -4.23
C GLY A 106 29.27 15.58 -5.43
N HIS A 107 28.20 14.79 -5.31
CA HIS A 107 27.14 14.66 -6.31
C HIS A 107 26.03 15.66 -6.04
N ASN A 108 25.47 16.24 -7.10
CA ASN A 108 24.41 17.22 -7.03
C ASN A 108 23.23 16.75 -7.87
N LEU A 109 22.03 17.05 -7.38
CA LEU A 109 20.79 16.97 -8.11
C LEU A 109 20.23 18.38 -8.22
N LYS A 110 19.87 18.81 -9.42
CA LYS A 110 19.29 20.13 -9.68
C LYS A 110 17.87 19.99 -10.18
N VAL A 111 17.06 21.03 -9.93
CA VAL A 111 15.75 21.16 -10.57
C VAL A 111 15.91 21.06 -12.09
N GLY A 112 15.16 20.16 -12.71
CA GLY A 112 15.19 19.92 -14.14
C GLY A 112 16.05 18.74 -14.59
N ASP A 113 16.93 18.23 -13.73
CA ASP A 113 17.73 17.04 -14.04
C ASP A 113 16.80 15.84 -14.29
N LYS A 114 17.00 15.17 -15.41
CA LYS A 114 16.26 13.95 -15.74
C LYS A 114 16.73 12.80 -14.85
N TYR A 115 15.76 12.05 -14.32
CA TYR A 115 16.06 10.81 -13.64
C TYR A 115 16.14 9.67 -14.65
N ASP A 116 17.16 8.83 -14.51
CA ASP A 116 17.19 7.51 -15.12
C ASP A 116 16.06 6.62 -14.56
N ALA A 117 15.16 6.14 -15.43
CA ALA A 117 14.02 5.33 -15.03
C ALA A 117 14.41 4.02 -14.32
N GLN A 118 15.50 3.36 -14.72
CA GLN A 118 15.92 2.11 -14.07
C GLN A 118 16.37 2.36 -12.64
N ARG A 119 17.13 3.43 -12.41
CA ARG A 119 17.53 3.86 -11.06
C ARG A 119 16.33 4.29 -10.23
N VAL A 120 15.31 4.93 -10.80
CA VAL A 120 14.05 5.22 -10.08
C VAL A 120 13.38 3.91 -9.64
N ILE A 121 13.27 2.93 -10.53
CA ILE A 121 12.71 1.61 -10.22
C ILE A 121 13.48 0.96 -9.07
N ASP A 122 14.81 0.95 -9.13
CA ASP A 122 15.65 0.31 -8.12
C ASP A 122 15.54 1.03 -6.77
N CYS A 123 15.49 2.36 -6.77
CA CYS A 123 15.30 3.18 -5.57
C CYS A 123 13.97 2.89 -4.88
N VAL A 124 12.87 2.79 -5.64
CA VAL A 124 11.53 2.50 -5.11
C VAL A 124 11.42 1.05 -4.65
N ARG A 125 11.92 0.09 -5.44
CA ARG A 125 11.81 -1.34 -5.15
C ARG A 125 12.62 -1.77 -3.94
N SER A 126 13.75 -1.12 -3.68
CA SER A 126 14.63 -1.41 -2.54
C SER A 126 14.15 -0.80 -1.21
N VAL A 127 13.05 -0.04 -1.20
CA VAL A 127 12.56 0.60 0.02
C VAL A 127 12.17 -0.47 1.06
N LYS A 128 12.75 -0.31 2.26
CA LYS A 128 12.48 -1.13 3.45
C LYS A 128 12.51 -0.23 4.69
N TYR A 129 11.36 -0.04 5.33
CA TYR A 129 11.24 0.68 6.59
C TYR A 129 9.82 0.49 7.16
N ASP A 130 9.66 0.78 8.45
CA ASP A 130 8.35 0.86 9.10
C ASP A 130 7.97 2.33 9.29
N PHE A 131 6.70 2.68 9.06
CA PHE A 131 6.21 4.06 9.19
C PHE A 131 5.01 4.16 10.16
N GLY A 132 4.76 5.34 10.70
CA GLY A 132 3.53 5.65 11.44
C GLY A 132 2.41 6.17 10.53
N TYR A 133 1.21 5.59 10.59
CA TYR A 133 0.02 6.19 9.98
C TYR A 133 -0.55 7.26 10.91
N LYS A 134 -0.72 8.49 10.41
CA LYS A 134 -1.27 9.62 11.17
C LYS A 134 -2.62 10.11 10.64
N LYS A 135 -3.68 10.00 11.44
CA LYS A 135 -4.97 10.62 11.11
C LYS A 135 -4.95 12.09 11.48
N ARG A 136 -5.22 12.96 10.51
CA ARG A 136 -5.22 14.42 10.69
C ARG A 136 -6.61 15.01 10.53
N VAL A 137 -6.96 15.96 11.41
CA VAL A 137 -8.18 16.78 11.31
C VAL A 137 -7.80 18.16 10.77
N GLY A 138 -8.69 18.77 9.98
CA GLY A 138 -8.53 20.17 9.52
C GLY A 138 -7.68 20.35 8.26
N VAL A 139 -7.25 19.25 7.65
CA VAL A 139 -6.69 19.23 6.28
C VAL A 139 -7.83 18.96 5.29
N ALA A 140 -7.74 19.50 4.07
CA ALA A 140 -8.74 19.27 3.03
C ALA A 140 -8.98 17.76 2.83
N ALA A 141 -10.25 17.35 2.74
CA ALA A 141 -10.62 15.95 2.53
C ALA A 141 -9.96 15.38 1.26
N GLY A 142 -9.48 14.15 1.33
CA GLY A 142 -8.78 13.52 0.20
C GLY A 142 -7.30 13.89 0.08
N THR A 143 -6.73 14.54 1.11
CA THR A 143 -5.31 14.94 1.10
C THR A 143 -4.45 13.95 1.90
N GLY A 144 -3.40 13.47 1.26
CA GLY A 144 -2.25 12.83 1.90
C GLY A 144 -1.20 13.88 2.28
N VAL A 145 -0.46 13.62 3.35
CA VAL A 145 0.67 14.45 3.78
C VAL A 145 1.73 13.59 4.46
N GLY A 146 2.99 14.00 4.37
CA GLY A 146 4.07 13.38 5.10
C GLY A 146 5.26 14.32 5.24
N PRO A 147 6.24 13.96 6.08
CA PRO A 147 7.55 14.59 6.04
C PRO A 147 8.22 14.27 4.70
N VAL A 148 9.13 15.14 4.28
CA VAL A 148 9.94 14.89 3.10
C VAL A 148 11.31 14.40 3.55
N GLY A 149 11.68 13.21 3.08
CA GLY A 149 13.02 12.66 3.31
C GLY A 149 14.09 13.29 2.43
N LYS A 150 15.32 12.76 2.52
CA LYS A 150 16.40 13.13 1.60
C LYS A 150 16.29 12.34 0.31
N SER A 151 16.79 12.88 -0.81
CA SER A 151 16.72 12.20 -2.10
C SER A 151 17.45 10.85 -2.03
N ARG A 152 16.66 9.77 -1.95
CA ARG A 152 17.16 8.40 -2.04
C ARG A 152 17.74 8.15 -3.43
N TYR A 153 17.13 8.72 -4.48
CA TYR A 153 17.67 8.67 -5.84
C TYR A 153 19.13 9.13 -5.91
N LEU A 154 19.44 10.31 -5.36
CA LEU A 154 20.80 10.85 -5.34
C LEU A 154 21.76 9.98 -4.53
N ARG A 155 21.30 9.45 -3.39
CA ARG A 155 22.12 8.70 -2.42
C ARG A 155 22.28 7.21 -2.73
N TYR A 156 21.44 6.66 -3.61
CA TYR A 156 21.45 5.24 -3.96
C TYR A 156 22.82 4.80 -4.50
N GLY A 157 23.42 3.79 -3.85
CA GLY A 157 24.76 3.30 -4.16
C GLY A 157 25.93 4.16 -3.63
N LEU A 158 25.64 5.30 -2.99
CA LEU A 158 26.63 6.20 -2.39
C LEU A 158 26.58 6.20 -0.85
N GLN A 159 25.39 5.96 -0.29
CA GLN A 159 25.14 5.85 1.14
C GLN A 159 24.49 4.48 1.44
N PRO A 160 24.83 3.81 2.55
CA PRO A 160 24.09 2.63 2.99
C PRO A 160 22.59 2.90 3.08
N ASP A 161 21.77 2.00 2.54
CA ASP A 161 20.32 2.21 2.38
C ASP A 161 19.58 2.51 3.70
N ASN A 162 20.08 1.96 4.81
CA ASN A 162 19.55 2.15 6.17
C ASN A 162 19.98 3.46 6.83
N GLU A 163 20.92 4.20 6.23
CA GLU A 163 21.39 5.50 6.72
C GLU A 163 20.81 6.67 5.94
N ILE A 164 20.16 6.42 4.80
CA ILE A 164 19.50 7.47 4.01
C ILE A 164 18.30 7.98 4.82
N PRO A 165 18.24 9.28 5.18
CA PRO A 165 17.12 9.81 5.95
C PRO A 165 15.81 9.71 5.16
N ILE A 166 14.85 8.97 5.72
CA ILE A 166 13.51 8.74 5.17
C ILE A 166 12.48 9.38 6.11
N GLY A 167 11.37 9.85 5.55
CA GLY A 167 10.24 10.33 6.33
C GLY A 167 9.53 9.20 7.10
N GLU A 168 9.26 9.44 8.38
CA GLU A 168 8.87 8.38 9.34
C GLU A 168 7.36 8.12 9.43
N TRP A 169 6.54 8.94 8.77
CA TRP A 169 5.08 8.80 8.83
C TRP A 169 4.43 9.24 7.53
N ILE A 170 3.20 8.79 7.30
CA ILE A 170 2.29 9.37 6.30
C ILE A 170 0.98 9.64 7.00
N GLY A 171 0.25 10.65 6.56
CA GLY A 171 -0.97 11.05 7.19
C GLY A 171 -2.04 11.40 6.19
N PHE A 172 -3.27 11.21 6.63
CA PHE A 172 -4.44 11.37 5.80
C PHE A 172 -5.46 12.23 6.54
N SER A 173 -6.07 13.17 5.81
CA SER A 173 -7.21 13.95 6.30
C SER A 173 -8.35 13.04 6.77
N THR A 174 -9.19 13.51 7.69
CA THR A 174 -10.47 12.83 7.98
C THR A 174 -11.35 12.80 6.73
N GLY A 175 -11.51 11.63 6.13
CA GLY A 175 -12.34 11.40 4.96
C GLY A 175 -12.85 9.96 4.93
N ASN A 176 -13.91 9.71 4.16
CA ASN A 176 -14.34 8.35 3.87
C ASN A 176 -13.41 7.76 2.81
N TRP A 177 -12.25 7.25 3.24
CA TRP A 177 -11.22 6.69 2.36
C TRP A 177 -11.68 5.40 1.68
N GLY A 178 -12.66 4.71 2.25
CA GLY A 178 -13.20 3.46 1.74
C GLY A 178 -13.67 2.59 2.90
N SER A 179 -14.24 1.44 2.58
CA SER A 179 -14.76 0.49 3.56
C SER A 179 -14.27 -0.91 3.28
N LEU A 180 -14.03 -1.70 4.32
CA LEU A 180 -13.84 -3.15 4.17
C LEU A 180 -15.09 -3.86 3.64
N ASN A 181 -16.25 -3.22 3.70
CA ASN A 181 -17.48 -3.75 3.10
C ASN A 181 -17.54 -3.50 1.59
N ASP A 182 -16.64 -2.68 1.03
CA ASP A 182 -16.54 -2.45 -0.40
C ASP A 182 -15.98 -3.68 -1.11
N VAL A 183 -16.49 -3.95 -2.31
CA VAL A 183 -16.01 -5.06 -3.13
C VAL A 183 -14.55 -4.82 -3.55
N LEU A 184 -13.63 -5.65 -3.08
CA LEU A 184 -12.22 -5.61 -3.46
C LEU A 184 -12.02 -5.93 -4.94
N PHE A 185 -12.60 -7.05 -5.42
CA PHE A 185 -12.51 -7.47 -6.81
C PHE A 185 -13.79 -7.18 -7.58
N GLY A 186 -13.80 -6.06 -8.30
CA GLY A 186 -14.98 -5.48 -8.93
C GLY A 186 -15.39 -6.13 -10.24
N ASN A 187 -16.62 -5.83 -10.63
CA ASN A 187 -17.18 -6.04 -11.96
C ASN A 187 -17.81 -4.73 -12.46
N TYR A 188 -18.47 -4.76 -13.61
CA TYR A 188 -19.11 -3.58 -14.20
C TYR A 188 -20.04 -2.80 -13.24
N PHE A 189 -20.68 -3.46 -12.27
CA PHE A 189 -21.59 -2.81 -11.31
C PHE A 189 -20.89 -2.36 -10.02
N THR A 190 -19.76 -2.96 -9.69
CA THR A 190 -19.06 -2.72 -8.42
C THR A 190 -17.70 -2.06 -8.59
N TYR A 191 -17.31 -1.70 -9.82
CA TYR A 191 -15.97 -1.18 -10.11
C TYR A 191 -15.61 0.09 -9.31
N MET A 192 -16.57 0.97 -9.02
CA MET A 192 -16.30 2.17 -8.22
C MET A 192 -15.84 1.81 -6.80
N GLN A 193 -16.39 0.74 -6.20
CA GLN A 193 -15.97 0.27 -4.87
C GLN A 193 -14.53 -0.25 -4.91
N SER A 194 -14.18 -1.01 -5.94
CA SER A 194 -12.82 -1.54 -6.12
C SER A 194 -11.80 -0.45 -6.50
N GLN A 195 -12.24 0.56 -7.26
CA GLN A 195 -11.41 1.70 -7.65
C GLN A 195 -11.00 2.55 -6.44
N THR A 196 -11.83 2.62 -5.40
CA THR A 196 -11.49 3.30 -4.14
C THR A 196 -10.22 2.71 -3.52
N TYR A 197 -10.10 1.38 -3.46
CA TYR A 197 -8.87 0.72 -2.98
C TYR A 197 -7.64 1.10 -3.80
N ALA A 198 -7.74 1.08 -5.14
CA ALA A 198 -6.64 1.47 -6.03
C ALA A 198 -6.23 2.94 -5.81
N THR A 199 -7.21 3.82 -5.62
CA THR A 199 -7.00 5.26 -5.43
C THR A 199 -6.31 5.56 -4.10
N VAL A 200 -6.77 4.94 -3.00
CA VAL A 200 -6.14 5.14 -1.69
C VAL A 200 -4.76 4.52 -1.64
N ALA A 201 -4.57 3.31 -2.18
CA ALA A 201 -3.25 2.70 -2.28
C ALA A 201 -2.29 3.56 -3.12
N GLY A 202 -2.76 4.14 -4.23
CA GLY A 202 -1.98 5.07 -5.04
C GLY A 202 -1.59 6.34 -4.28
N LEU A 203 -2.52 6.95 -3.55
CA LEU A 203 -2.24 8.13 -2.72
C LEU A 203 -1.29 7.80 -1.57
N MET A 204 -1.42 6.63 -0.94
CA MET A 204 -0.50 6.20 0.10
C MET A 204 0.91 5.99 -0.44
N PHE A 205 1.03 5.38 -1.62
CA PHE A 205 2.28 5.27 -2.34
C PHE A 205 2.87 6.64 -2.69
N HIS A 206 2.05 7.62 -3.08
CA HIS A 206 2.48 9.01 -3.32
C HIS A 206 3.18 9.61 -2.10
N GLU A 207 2.57 9.51 -0.91
CA GLU A 207 3.16 10.04 0.32
C GLU A 207 4.47 9.32 0.67
N HIS A 208 4.58 8.01 0.40
CA HIS A 208 5.84 7.31 0.53
C HIS A 208 6.92 7.82 -0.45
N MET A 209 6.55 8.32 -1.63
CA MET A 209 7.52 8.92 -2.56
C MET A 209 8.12 10.21 -1.98
N HIS A 210 7.31 11.00 -1.26
CA HIS A 210 7.83 12.11 -0.47
C HIS A 210 8.76 11.68 0.65
N ASN A 211 8.42 10.61 1.36
CA ASN A 211 9.27 10.07 2.43
C ASN A 211 10.67 9.67 1.92
N ILE A 212 10.82 9.31 0.64
CA ILE A 212 12.14 8.99 0.05
C ILE A 212 12.74 10.13 -0.80
N GLY A 213 12.19 11.35 -0.65
CA GLY A 213 12.75 12.59 -1.17
C GLY A 213 12.38 12.94 -2.61
N PHE A 214 11.35 12.30 -3.19
CA PHE A 214 10.75 12.78 -4.44
C PHE A 214 9.77 13.94 -4.17
N HIS A 215 9.64 14.83 -5.15
CA HIS A 215 8.80 16.02 -5.07
C HIS A 215 8.06 16.28 -6.39
N HIS A 216 7.03 17.12 -6.30
CA HIS A 216 6.22 17.55 -7.45
C HIS A 216 6.10 19.09 -7.55
N VAL A 217 7.16 19.82 -7.19
CA VAL A 217 7.21 21.29 -7.32
C VAL A 217 7.64 21.69 -8.74
N GLY A 218 6.88 22.58 -9.38
CA GLY A 218 7.25 23.09 -10.71
C GLY A 218 6.92 22.12 -11.85
N GLN A 219 7.83 21.98 -12.82
CA GLN A 219 7.54 21.27 -14.09
C GLN A 219 7.45 19.75 -13.94
N TYR A 220 8.23 19.17 -13.02
CA TYR A 220 8.24 17.72 -12.81
C TYR A 220 7.42 17.34 -11.58
N ALA A 221 6.71 16.22 -11.70
CA ALA A 221 5.67 15.80 -10.78
C ALA A 221 5.82 14.33 -10.42
N VAL A 222 7.03 13.89 -10.05
CA VAL A 222 7.39 12.47 -9.99
C VAL A 222 6.49 11.65 -9.05
N PRO A 223 6.15 12.10 -7.83
CA PRO A 223 5.17 11.40 -6.99
C PRO A 223 3.82 11.15 -7.69
N TYR A 224 3.29 12.13 -8.45
CA TYR A 224 2.06 11.94 -9.22
C TYR A 224 2.25 10.96 -10.38
N THR A 225 3.33 11.08 -11.14
CA THR A 225 3.64 10.14 -12.24
C THR A 225 3.72 8.70 -11.72
N LEU A 226 4.38 8.47 -10.59
CA LEU A 226 4.50 7.12 -10.02
C LEU A 226 3.19 6.65 -9.36
N GLN A 227 2.41 7.56 -8.76
CA GLN A 227 1.06 7.27 -8.29
C GLN A 227 0.16 6.79 -9.43
N ASP A 228 0.19 7.45 -10.60
CA ASP A 228 -0.61 7.07 -11.76
C ASP A 228 -0.23 5.68 -12.27
N VAL A 229 1.06 5.35 -12.26
CA VAL A 229 1.55 4.00 -12.59
C VAL A 229 0.96 2.96 -11.64
N VAL A 230 1.10 3.15 -10.32
CA VAL A 230 0.61 2.20 -9.31
C VAL A 230 -0.91 2.08 -9.38
N THR A 231 -1.62 3.20 -9.44
CA THR A 231 -3.09 3.25 -9.50
C THR A 231 -3.61 2.58 -10.76
N GLY A 232 -2.97 2.78 -11.91
CA GLY A 232 -3.34 2.14 -13.17
C GLY A 232 -3.19 0.61 -13.11
N ILE A 233 -2.07 0.11 -12.57
CA ILE A 233 -1.84 -1.33 -12.37
C ILE A 233 -2.90 -1.90 -11.44
N LEU A 234 -3.16 -1.23 -10.31
CA LEU A 234 -4.13 -1.70 -9.33
C LEU A 234 -5.56 -1.72 -9.87
N ASN A 235 -5.95 -0.74 -10.69
CA ASN A 235 -7.25 -0.77 -11.35
C ASN A 235 -7.40 -2.03 -12.21
N GLU A 236 -6.40 -2.37 -13.02
CA GLU A 236 -6.43 -3.56 -13.88
C GLU A 236 -6.37 -4.89 -13.11
N ILE A 237 -5.79 -4.88 -11.89
CA ILE A 237 -5.78 -6.03 -10.98
C ILE A 237 -7.14 -6.20 -10.29
N LEU A 238 -7.68 -5.11 -9.76
CA LEU A 238 -8.85 -5.15 -8.88
C LEU A 238 -10.16 -5.24 -9.65
N TRP A 239 -10.22 -4.78 -10.89
CA TRP A 239 -11.40 -4.99 -11.71
C TRP A 239 -11.01 -5.18 -13.16
N ASN A 240 -11.86 -5.89 -13.90
CA ASN A 240 -11.61 -6.16 -15.31
C ASN A 240 -12.07 -4.95 -16.15
N PRO A 241 -11.16 -4.14 -16.72
CA PRO A 241 -11.58 -3.01 -17.54
C PRO A 241 -12.37 -3.48 -18.76
N THR A 242 -13.40 -2.72 -19.14
CA THR A 242 -14.17 -2.96 -20.38
C THR A 242 -13.25 -2.97 -21.61
N TRP A 243 -12.12 -2.27 -21.53
CA TRP A 243 -11.09 -2.18 -22.56
C TRP A 243 -9.70 -2.22 -21.89
N GLY A 244 -8.86 -3.18 -22.27
CA GLY A 244 -7.50 -3.35 -21.72
C GLY A 244 -7.24 -4.75 -21.17
N PRO A 245 -6.00 -5.04 -20.73
CA PRO A 245 -5.65 -6.34 -20.16
C PRO A 245 -6.26 -6.50 -18.76
N ALA A 246 -6.91 -7.64 -18.52
CA ALA A 246 -7.36 -8.03 -17.19
C ALA A 246 -6.15 -8.60 -16.42
N LEU A 247 -5.58 -7.84 -15.48
CA LEU A 247 -4.49 -8.34 -14.64
C LEU A 247 -5.00 -9.14 -13.43
N LYS A 248 -6.30 -9.08 -13.13
CA LYS A 248 -6.94 -9.82 -12.04
C LYS A 248 -6.49 -11.29 -11.96
N ASN A 249 -6.69 -12.05 -13.03
CA ASN A 249 -6.38 -13.49 -13.04
C ASN A 249 -4.88 -13.78 -12.81
N LYS A 250 -4.00 -12.84 -13.11
CA LYS A 250 -2.55 -12.97 -12.95
C LYS A 250 -2.10 -12.71 -11.50
N TYR A 251 -2.78 -11.80 -10.79
CA TYR A 251 -2.34 -11.28 -9.50
C TYR A 251 -3.30 -11.50 -8.32
N GLU A 252 -4.52 -12.01 -8.53
CA GLU A 252 -5.52 -12.23 -7.48
C GLU A 252 -4.98 -13.09 -6.33
N LYS A 253 -4.20 -14.14 -6.63
CA LYS A 253 -3.58 -14.99 -5.61
C LYS A 253 -2.59 -14.20 -4.75
N GLN A 254 -1.76 -13.38 -5.37
CA GLN A 254 -0.73 -12.57 -4.73
C GLN A 254 -1.36 -11.47 -3.85
N VAL A 255 -2.45 -10.85 -4.32
CA VAL A 255 -3.26 -9.90 -3.55
C VAL A 255 -3.79 -10.57 -2.28
N ASN A 256 -4.48 -11.70 -2.42
CA ASN A 256 -5.06 -12.41 -1.26
C ASN A 256 -3.97 -12.87 -0.27
N GLU A 257 -2.83 -13.33 -0.76
CA GLU A 257 -1.71 -13.77 0.07
C GLU A 257 -1.07 -12.62 0.84
N LEU A 258 -0.79 -11.50 0.19
CA LEU A 258 -0.21 -10.33 0.86
C LEU A 258 -1.20 -9.69 1.84
N ILE A 259 -2.50 -9.64 1.54
CA ILE A 259 -3.51 -9.19 2.50
C ILE A 259 -3.49 -10.08 3.75
N ALA A 260 -3.49 -11.40 3.58
CA ALA A 260 -3.42 -12.33 4.71
C ALA A 260 -2.15 -12.14 5.54
N TYR A 261 -0.99 -11.91 4.88
CA TYR A 261 0.26 -11.57 5.55
C TYR A 261 0.14 -10.28 6.39
N TYR A 262 -0.25 -9.15 5.78
CA TYR A 262 -0.32 -7.86 6.48
C TYR A 262 -1.30 -7.92 7.65
N LEU A 263 -2.47 -8.55 7.49
CA LEU A 263 -3.43 -8.71 8.59
C LEU A 263 -2.91 -9.62 9.71
N THR A 264 -2.02 -10.57 9.40
CA THR A 264 -1.44 -11.49 10.39
C THR A 264 -0.25 -10.86 11.12
N GLU A 265 0.68 -10.26 10.39
CA GLU A 265 1.89 -9.59 10.92
C GLU A 265 1.50 -8.46 11.89
N TYR A 266 0.53 -7.63 11.47
CA TYR A 266 0.13 -6.45 12.23
C TYR A 266 -1.09 -6.67 13.12
N LYS A 267 -1.48 -7.93 13.39
CA LYS A 267 -2.67 -8.26 14.22
C LYS A 267 -2.65 -7.58 15.60
N HIS A 268 -1.47 -7.36 16.16
CA HIS A 268 -1.29 -6.71 17.45
C HIS A 268 -1.75 -5.23 17.45
N LEU A 269 -1.70 -4.55 16.31
CA LEU A 269 -2.20 -3.19 16.12
C LEU A 269 -3.72 -3.13 15.89
N LEU A 270 -4.37 -4.28 15.70
CA LEU A 270 -5.79 -4.42 15.33
C LEU A 270 -6.70 -4.82 16.51
N ASN A 271 -6.17 -4.79 17.74
CA ASN A 271 -6.92 -5.20 18.93
C ASN A 271 -7.99 -4.18 19.36
N GLU A 272 -7.72 -2.88 19.16
CA GLU A 272 -8.57 -1.80 19.60
C GLU A 272 -8.49 -0.59 18.66
N ASP A 273 -9.49 0.29 18.77
CA ASP A 273 -9.50 1.57 18.08
C ASP A 273 -8.43 2.50 18.68
N THR A 274 -7.76 3.31 17.84
CA THR A 274 -6.95 4.43 18.35
C THR A 274 -7.88 5.61 18.56
N VAL A 275 -8.03 6.07 19.81
CA VAL A 275 -8.96 7.15 20.17
C VAL A 275 -8.23 8.37 20.72
N PHE A 276 -8.66 9.55 20.28
CA PHE A 276 -8.32 10.82 20.89
C PHE A 276 -9.61 11.45 21.43
N ASP A 277 -9.64 11.68 22.74
CA ASP A 277 -10.74 12.36 23.42
C ASP A 277 -10.23 13.67 24.06
N PRO A 278 -10.65 14.85 23.54
CA PRO A 278 -10.19 16.13 24.08
C PRO A 278 -10.61 16.38 25.53
N SER A 279 -11.61 15.66 26.05
CA SER A 279 -12.06 15.78 27.45
C SER A 279 -11.16 15.08 28.47
N THR A 280 -10.19 14.28 27.99
CA THR A 280 -9.27 13.51 28.83
C THR A 280 -7.88 14.16 28.97
N LYS A 281 -7.70 15.38 28.44
CA LYS A 281 -6.48 16.20 28.56
C LYS A 281 -6.42 17.00 29.85
#